data_AF-K5V5Y2-F1
#
_entry.id   AF-K5V5Y2-F1
#
_cell.length_a   1.000
_cell.length_b   1.000
_cell.length_c   1.000
_cell.angle_alpha   90.00
_cell.angle_beta   90.00
_cell.angle_gamma   90.00
#
_symmetry.space_group_name_H-M   'P 1'
#
loop_
_entity.id
_entity.type
_entity.pdbx_description
1 polymer ?
#
loop_
_entity_poly.entity_id
_entity_poly.type
_entity_poly.pdbx_seq_one_letter_code
_entity_poly.pdbx_strand_id
1 'polypeptide(L)'
;MGVIGLTPFLQKACPDVIRVLPDRLKNFAGKKIVLDGTLITQRLHFAPLPHAYRHVLGWYRILHELREAGVSAVCVFDGRSRSLAKQMEVDRRREIRKVTAARGLLETNRLQRLCALSNSVKTWKLLDTQARESATRDLRDRLQELKPVPPSPDYIDGISQPSTEEATQTGHQQGRNWKPEAYSETHGELSGDGLALPRKRTEAPDTTSPPSGEKPASAPELDLVEAIRSSLANLYVEYKASVERLDSLPEPIPTPSQPSDDDPSNAEVKTEYMMSKTQHQLALEEGAFWSKFAELELAAEDVEDAATVLTQKSTVLFDSYSRRTQPPTTQTYDESKEIIRAMGVPCIEPDGPFEAEALAASMVLHGQADYVASEDTDVIVYGAPLMRNIAKRSDPLVILNGTDVRAALELDHERFVDFALLLGTDFSQRIKNVGPTRALKFIREYGSIEQMLEQETRYPPRVPLSLYLQQVEVARVVFHTLPPVPDESALQEKEPDDTAIQEILQEYGLWKELSHDFEGDFTHALAGNHFDDNPAVA
;
A
#
# COMPACT_ATOMS: atom_id res chain seq x y z
N MET A 1 -8.08 9.93 2.37
CA MET A 1 -7.55 11.07 3.16
C MET A 1 -8.74 11.95 3.51
N GLY A 2 -8.75 12.52 4.71
CA GLY A 2 -9.90 13.21 5.29
C GLY A 2 -10.96 12.29 5.91
N VAL A 3 -12.23 12.66 5.76
CA VAL A 3 -13.39 11.98 6.32
C VAL A 3 -13.57 10.56 5.78
N ILE A 4 -13.46 9.59 6.68
CA ILE A 4 -13.46 8.17 6.33
C ILE A 4 -14.83 7.71 5.79
N GLY A 5 -14.82 7.08 4.62
CA GLY A 5 -16.00 6.44 4.04
C GLY A 5 -17.09 7.43 3.58
N LEU A 6 -16.78 8.74 3.56
CA LEU A 6 -17.70 9.77 3.11
C LEU A 6 -18.00 9.64 1.61
N THR A 7 -16.96 9.52 0.76
CA THR A 7 -17.16 9.44 -0.70
C THR A 7 -18.03 8.23 -1.11
N PRO A 8 -17.74 6.98 -0.68
CA PRO A 8 -18.61 5.83 -0.99
C PRO A 8 -20.04 5.99 -0.45
N PHE A 9 -20.20 6.62 0.70
CA PHE A 9 -21.52 6.92 1.25
C PHE A 9 -22.29 7.92 0.38
N LEU A 10 -21.65 9.00 -0.07
CA LEU A 10 -22.27 10.00 -0.94
C LEU A 10 -22.67 9.40 -2.29
N GLN A 11 -21.83 8.56 -2.89
CA GLN A 11 -22.16 7.85 -4.13
C GLN A 11 -23.45 7.03 -4.02
N LYS A 12 -23.67 6.39 -2.86
CA LYS A 12 -24.86 5.57 -2.62
C LYS A 12 -26.08 6.39 -2.21
N ALA A 13 -25.89 7.39 -1.35
CA ALA A 13 -26.99 8.10 -0.69
C ALA A 13 -27.47 9.33 -1.49
N CYS A 14 -26.57 10.03 -2.16
CA CYS A 14 -26.85 11.26 -2.89
C CYS A 14 -25.91 11.43 -4.10
N PRO A 15 -25.95 10.53 -5.10
CA PRO A 15 -25.02 10.52 -6.22
C PRO A 15 -24.95 11.84 -7.00
N ASP A 16 -26.06 12.59 -7.05
CA ASP A 16 -26.16 13.85 -7.80
C ASP A 16 -25.23 14.96 -7.27
N VAL A 17 -24.73 14.87 -6.03
CA VAL A 17 -23.76 15.83 -5.49
C VAL A 17 -22.35 15.62 -6.06
N ILE A 18 -22.10 14.47 -6.70
CA ILE A 18 -20.82 14.08 -7.28
C ILE A 18 -20.84 14.39 -8.77
N ARG A 19 -20.27 15.54 -9.15
CA ARG A 19 -20.27 15.97 -10.55
C ARG A 19 -19.01 15.46 -11.25
N VAL A 20 -19.18 14.48 -12.12
CA VAL A 20 -18.10 13.90 -12.93
C VAL A 20 -17.94 14.71 -14.23
N LEU A 21 -16.72 15.13 -14.53
CA LEU A 21 -16.37 15.96 -15.69
C LEU A 21 -15.44 15.17 -16.63
N PRO A 22 -15.99 14.45 -17.63
CA PRO A 22 -15.21 13.63 -18.56
C PRO A 22 -14.29 14.48 -19.44
N ASP A 23 -14.69 15.70 -19.75
CA ASP A 23 -13.92 16.68 -20.52
C ASP A 23 -12.89 17.46 -19.69
N ARG A 24 -12.64 17.04 -18.44
CA ARG A 24 -11.68 17.64 -17.50
C ARG A 24 -11.76 19.18 -17.47
N LEU A 25 -10.68 19.86 -17.89
CA LEU A 25 -10.51 21.31 -17.74
C LEU A 25 -11.12 22.16 -18.88
N LYS A 26 -11.72 21.56 -19.92
CA LYS A 26 -12.20 22.30 -21.12
C LYS A 26 -13.11 23.49 -20.82
N ASN A 27 -13.89 23.44 -19.73
CA ASN A 27 -14.86 24.46 -19.34
C ASN A 27 -14.41 25.34 -18.16
N PHE A 28 -13.12 25.34 -17.84
CA PHE A 28 -12.57 26.10 -16.70
C PHE A 28 -11.80 27.37 -17.12
N ALA A 29 -11.82 27.74 -18.40
CA ALA A 29 -11.15 28.96 -18.86
C ALA A 29 -11.57 30.19 -18.02
N GLY A 30 -10.58 30.93 -17.53
CA GLY A 30 -10.77 32.09 -16.65
C GLY A 30 -11.02 31.77 -15.17
N LYS A 31 -11.07 30.48 -14.80
CA LYS A 31 -11.16 30.05 -13.40
C LYS A 31 -9.80 30.07 -12.72
N LYS A 32 -9.82 30.15 -11.41
CA LYS A 32 -8.64 30.01 -10.54
C LYS A 32 -8.78 28.81 -9.63
N ILE A 33 -7.76 27.97 -9.59
CA ILE A 33 -7.74 26.75 -8.78
C ILE A 33 -6.61 26.85 -7.74
N VAL A 34 -6.93 26.57 -6.48
CA VAL A 34 -5.91 26.38 -5.45
C VAL A 34 -5.53 24.90 -5.42
N LEU A 35 -4.28 24.60 -5.71
CA LEU A 35 -3.71 23.26 -5.74
C LEU A 35 -3.14 22.94 -4.36
N ASP A 36 -3.58 21.83 -3.75
CA ASP A 36 -2.97 21.28 -2.54
C ASP A 36 -1.60 20.68 -2.90
N GLY A 37 -0.58 21.53 -2.83
CA GLY A 37 0.78 21.25 -3.20
C GLY A 37 1.40 20.10 -2.41
N THR A 38 1.05 19.97 -1.12
CA THR A 38 1.53 18.88 -0.28
C THR A 38 0.99 17.54 -0.78
N LEU A 39 -0.32 17.40 -0.89
CA LEU A 39 -0.96 16.13 -1.20
C LEU A 39 -0.75 15.73 -2.66
N ILE A 40 -0.77 16.69 -3.59
CA ILE A 40 -0.47 16.45 -5.00
C ILE A 40 0.98 15.98 -5.15
N THR A 41 1.95 16.61 -4.47
CA THR A 41 3.36 16.16 -4.50
C THR A 41 3.50 14.72 -3.97
N GLN A 42 2.82 14.40 -2.86
CA GLN A 42 2.82 13.03 -2.32
C GLN A 42 2.28 12.02 -3.34
N ARG A 43 1.19 12.35 -4.03
CA ARG A 43 0.62 11.48 -5.07
C ARG A 43 1.55 11.31 -6.25
N LEU A 44 2.18 12.38 -6.72
CA LEU A 44 3.10 12.31 -7.83
C LEU A 44 4.37 11.53 -7.49
N HIS A 45 4.89 11.63 -6.26
CA HIS A 45 6.03 10.84 -5.78
C HIS A 45 5.77 9.33 -5.85
N PHE A 46 4.54 8.91 -5.57
CA PHE A 46 4.13 7.51 -5.67
C PHE A 46 3.56 7.11 -7.05
N ALA A 47 3.57 8.02 -8.03
CA ALA A 47 3.10 7.72 -9.37
C ALA A 47 3.94 6.58 -9.99
N PRO A 48 3.33 5.71 -10.83
CA PRO A 48 3.99 4.56 -11.44
C PRO A 48 4.89 4.95 -12.62
N LEU A 49 5.69 6.00 -12.47
CA LEU A 49 6.73 6.38 -13.41
C LEU A 49 8.08 5.97 -12.81
N PRO A 50 8.88 5.10 -13.45
CA PRO A 50 10.13 4.58 -12.91
C PRO A 50 11.28 5.61 -13.01
N HIS A 51 11.03 6.83 -12.54
CA HIS A 51 11.98 7.93 -12.55
C HIS A 51 12.10 8.55 -11.15
N ALA A 52 13.31 8.93 -10.71
CA ALA A 52 13.51 9.49 -9.36
C ALA A 52 12.73 10.81 -9.17
N TYR A 53 12.80 11.69 -10.16
CA TYR A 53 12.16 13.02 -10.17
C TYR A 53 10.78 13.03 -10.84
N ARG A 54 10.03 11.92 -10.78
CA ARG A 54 8.70 11.81 -11.40
C ARG A 54 7.71 12.88 -10.92
N HIS A 55 7.90 13.37 -9.70
CA HIS A 55 7.06 14.42 -9.11
C HIS A 55 7.25 15.77 -9.81
N VAL A 56 8.48 16.10 -10.23
CA VAL A 56 8.79 17.29 -11.04
C VAL A 56 8.06 17.23 -12.39
N LEU A 57 8.17 16.09 -13.09
CA LEU A 57 7.48 15.88 -14.37
C LEU A 57 5.95 15.94 -14.23
N GLY A 58 5.43 15.36 -13.15
CA GLY A 58 4.00 15.41 -12.83
C GLY A 58 3.49 16.84 -12.65
N TRP A 59 4.21 17.66 -11.88
CA TRP A 59 3.88 19.08 -11.71
C TRP A 59 3.93 19.84 -13.02
N TYR A 60 5.00 19.64 -13.80
CA TYR A 60 5.12 20.24 -15.13
C TYR A 60 3.88 19.94 -16.00
N ARG A 61 3.46 18.68 -16.07
CA ARG A 61 2.30 18.25 -16.88
C ARG A 61 0.97 18.84 -16.38
N ILE A 62 0.75 18.89 -15.06
CA ILE A 62 -0.47 19.47 -14.48
C ILE A 62 -0.56 20.97 -14.79
N LEU A 63 0.51 21.71 -14.54
CA LEU A 63 0.52 23.17 -14.76
C LEU A 63 0.46 23.53 -16.24
N HIS A 64 1.07 22.73 -17.11
CA HIS A 64 0.92 22.88 -18.56
C HIS A 64 -0.54 22.70 -18.99
N GLU A 65 -1.22 21.65 -18.51
CA GLU A 65 -2.65 21.40 -18.82
C GLU A 65 -3.56 22.55 -18.34
N LEU A 66 -3.30 23.08 -17.14
CA LEU A 66 -4.04 24.24 -16.60
C LEU A 66 -3.85 25.48 -17.49
N ARG A 67 -2.61 25.77 -17.89
CA ARG A 67 -2.29 26.90 -18.76
C ARG A 67 -2.95 26.76 -20.14
N GLU A 68 -2.88 25.58 -20.76
CA GLU A 68 -3.54 25.30 -22.04
C GLU A 68 -5.06 25.48 -21.96
N ALA A 69 -5.66 25.15 -20.81
CA ALA A 69 -7.08 25.35 -20.55
C ALA A 69 -7.44 26.80 -20.16
N GLY A 70 -6.46 27.72 -20.07
CA GLY A 70 -6.68 29.10 -19.62
C GLY A 70 -7.09 29.21 -18.16
N VAL A 71 -6.62 28.28 -17.32
CA VAL A 71 -6.91 28.20 -15.89
C VAL A 71 -5.73 28.76 -15.09
N SER A 72 -6.03 29.68 -14.18
CA SER A 72 -5.05 30.22 -13.23
C SER A 72 -4.89 29.31 -12.02
N ALA A 73 -3.70 29.31 -11.41
CA ALA A 73 -3.34 28.41 -10.32
C ALA A 73 -2.59 29.11 -9.19
N VAL A 74 -2.82 28.64 -7.97
CA VAL A 74 -1.98 28.92 -6.79
C VAL A 74 -1.71 27.60 -6.09
N CYS A 75 -0.46 27.31 -5.73
CA CYS A 75 -0.12 26.12 -4.96
C CYS A 75 -0.02 26.47 -3.48
N VAL A 76 -0.69 25.70 -2.62
CA VAL A 76 -0.54 25.80 -1.16
C VAL A 76 0.18 24.58 -0.63
N PHE A 77 1.24 24.78 0.14
CA PHE A 77 1.97 23.73 0.84
C PHE A 77 1.77 23.86 2.34
N ASP A 78 2.00 22.76 3.07
CA ASP A 78 1.90 22.74 4.52
C ASP A 78 2.87 23.73 5.16
N GLY A 79 2.41 24.39 6.23
CA GLY A 79 3.21 25.29 7.03
C GLY A 79 4.23 24.55 7.90
N ARG A 80 5.18 25.32 8.46
CA ARG A 80 6.24 24.80 9.34
C ARG A 80 5.71 24.39 10.72
N SER A 81 4.63 25.02 11.18
CA SER A 81 3.96 24.71 12.45
C SER A 81 2.80 23.75 12.26
N ARG A 82 2.59 22.85 13.23
CA ARG A 82 1.50 21.87 13.22
C ARG A 82 0.60 22.07 14.43
N SER A 83 -0.70 21.83 14.26
CA SER A 83 -1.67 21.83 15.37
C SER A 83 -1.37 20.70 16.36
N LEU A 84 -1.78 20.86 17.62
CA LEU A 84 -1.63 19.82 18.65
C LEU A 84 -2.33 18.51 18.25
N ALA A 85 -3.51 18.62 17.63
CA ALA A 85 -4.27 17.47 17.17
C ALA A 85 -3.51 16.70 16.07
N LYS A 86 -2.87 17.43 15.12
CA LYS A 86 -2.03 16.79 14.10
C LYS A 86 -0.76 16.19 14.69
N GLN A 87 -0.17 16.78 15.73
CA GLN A 87 0.99 16.18 16.40
C GLN A 87 0.67 14.79 16.96
N MET A 88 -0.48 14.62 17.60
CA MET A 88 -0.93 13.33 18.11
C MET A 88 -1.09 12.28 17.00
N GLU A 89 -1.69 12.68 15.87
CA GLU A 89 -1.85 11.80 14.71
C GLU A 89 -0.49 11.48 14.04
N VAL A 90 0.41 12.46 13.95
CA VAL A 90 1.77 12.27 13.43
C VAL A 90 2.55 11.30 14.29
N ASP A 91 2.47 11.40 15.61
CA ASP A 91 3.12 10.47 16.53
C ASP A 91 2.57 9.04 16.38
N ARG A 92 1.25 8.90 16.23
CA ARG A 92 0.60 7.62 15.92
C ARG A 92 1.13 7.03 14.61
N ARG A 93 1.15 7.82 13.52
CA ARG A 93 1.67 7.40 12.21
C ARG A 93 3.16 7.10 12.26
N ARG A 94 3.94 7.80 13.09
CA ARG A 94 5.38 7.55 13.26
C ARG A 94 5.65 6.16 13.84
N GLU A 95 4.88 5.74 14.82
CA GLU A 95 5.05 4.40 15.42
C GLU A 95 4.68 3.29 14.43
N ILE A 96 3.58 3.46 13.71
CA ILE A 96 3.17 2.56 12.62
C ILE A 96 4.24 2.46 11.54
N ARG A 97 4.84 3.60 11.15
CA ARG A 97 5.92 3.64 10.15
C ARG A 97 7.18 2.94 10.63
N LYS A 98 7.54 2.99 11.92
CA LYS A 98 8.70 2.24 12.46
C LYS A 98 8.51 0.74 12.28
N VAL A 99 7.33 0.22 12.63
CA VAL A 99 7.01 -1.21 12.47
C VAL A 99 7.01 -1.58 10.98
N THR A 100 6.39 -0.77 10.13
CA THR A 100 6.36 -0.97 8.67
C THR A 100 7.77 -0.96 8.07
N ALA A 101 8.65 -0.07 8.51
CA ALA A 101 10.04 0.00 8.07
C ALA A 101 10.83 -1.25 8.49
N ALA A 102 10.65 -1.72 9.73
CA ALA A 102 11.29 -2.95 10.21
C ALA A 102 10.83 -4.17 9.38
N ARG A 103 9.51 -4.28 9.12
CA ARG A 103 8.96 -5.34 8.24
C ARG A 103 9.50 -5.24 6.81
N GLY A 104 9.60 -4.03 6.25
CA GLY A 104 10.14 -3.82 4.90
C GLY A 104 11.63 -4.18 4.77
N LEU A 105 12.42 -3.95 5.81
CA LEU A 105 13.81 -4.38 5.85
C LEU A 105 13.93 -5.92 5.79
N LEU A 106 13.05 -6.65 6.50
CA LEU A 106 13.01 -8.11 6.42
C LEU A 106 12.68 -8.59 5.00
N GLU A 107 11.74 -7.95 4.30
CA GLU A 107 11.41 -8.32 2.92
C GLU A 107 12.51 -7.98 1.91
N THR A 108 13.25 -6.90 2.14
CA THR A 108 14.44 -6.58 1.34
C THR A 108 15.48 -7.70 1.46
N ASN A 109 15.77 -8.12 2.68
CA ASN A 109 16.72 -9.20 2.95
C ASN A 109 16.22 -10.55 2.41
N ARG A 110 14.92 -10.83 2.52
CA ARG A 110 14.30 -12.05 1.95
C ARG A 110 14.47 -12.07 0.43
N LEU A 111 14.16 -10.98 -0.28
CA LEU A 111 14.29 -10.94 -1.73
C LEU A 111 15.74 -11.15 -2.17
N GLN A 112 16.71 -10.51 -1.50
CA GLN A 112 18.14 -10.72 -1.77
C GLN A 112 18.53 -12.18 -1.56
N ARG A 113 18.11 -12.79 -0.44
CA ARG A 113 18.35 -14.19 -0.13
C ARG A 113 17.75 -15.13 -1.16
N LEU A 114 16.49 -14.91 -1.56
CA LEU A 114 15.82 -15.76 -2.55
C LEU A 114 16.45 -15.64 -3.95
N CYS A 115 16.90 -14.44 -4.35
CA CYS A 115 17.68 -14.27 -5.57
C CYS A 115 19.00 -15.06 -5.54
N ALA A 116 19.72 -15.02 -4.40
CA ALA A 116 20.95 -15.80 -4.20
C ALA A 116 20.68 -17.32 -4.18
N LEU A 117 19.55 -17.74 -3.59
CA LEU A 117 19.08 -19.12 -3.61
C LEU A 117 18.76 -19.58 -5.03
N SER A 118 18.01 -18.80 -5.82
CA SER A 118 17.70 -19.13 -7.22
C SER A 118 18.97 -19.31 -8.05
N ASN A 119 20.00 -18.50 -7.82
CA ASN A 119 21.30 -18.69 -8.47
C ASN A 119 21.97 -19.99 -8.01
N SER A 120 21.98 -20.27 -6.70
CA SER A 120 22.57 -21.49 -6.15
C SER A 120 21.85 -22.76 -6.64
N VAL A 121 20.52 -22.72 -6.75
CA VAL A 121 19.69 -23.82 -7.26
C VAL A 121 19.96 -24.08 -8.75
N LYS A 122 20.11 -23.03 -9.57
CA LYS A 122 20.49 -23.18 -10.98
C LYS A 122 21.83 -23.88 -11.14
N THR A 123 22.83 -23.51 -10.34
CA THR A 123 24.14 -24.16 -10.37
C THR A 123 24.06 -25.59 -9.84
N TRP A 124 23.33 -25.82 -8.75
CA TRP A 124 23.09 -27.15 -8.18
C TRP A 124 22.39 -28.10 -9.17
N LYS A 125 21.43 -27.61 -9.94
CA LYS A 125 20.73 -28.39 -10.98
C LYS A 125 21.66 -28.87 -12.10
N LEU A 126 22.77 -28.19 -12.35
CA LEU A 126 23.75 -28.63 -13.35
C LEU A 126 24.66 -29.76 -12.86
N LEU A 127 24.71 -30.02 -11.55
CA LEU A 127 25.49 -31.11 -10.97
C LEU A 127 24.85 -32.47 -11.25
N ASP A 128 25.66 -33.54 -11.19
CA ASP A 128 25.15 -34.91 -11.19
C ASP A 128 24.47 -35.28 -9.85
N THR A 129 23.80 -36.43 -9.81
CA THR A 129 23.03 -36.86 -8.63
C THR A 129 23.88 -36.96 -7.35
N GLN A 130 25.11 -37.47 -7.45
CA GLN A 130 25.98 -37.67 -6.29
C GLN A 130 26.53 -36.34 -5.76
N ALA A 131 26.92 -35.44 -6.66
CA ALA A 131 27.36 -34.09 -6.35
C ALA A 131 26.21 -33.25 -5.76
N ARG A 132 24.96 -33.42 -6.25
CA ARG A 132 23.77 -32.79 -5.68
C ARG A 132 23.51 -33.21 -4.23
N GLU A 133 23.57 -34.51 -3.95
CA GLU A 133 23.43 -35.05 -2.58
C GLU A 133 24.55 -34.55 -1.66
N SER A 134 25.77 -34.47 -2.18
CA SER A 134 26.93 -33.94 -1.44
C SER A 134 26.77 -32.44 -1.14
N ALA A 135 26.20 -31.67 -2.07
CA ALA A 135 25.98 -30.24 -1.92
C ALA A 135 24.87 -29.91 -0.91
N THR A 136 23.86 -30.77 -0.73
CA THR A 136 22.75 -30.56 0.22
C THR A 136 22.96 -31.16 1.61
N ARG A 137 24.10 -31.83 1.84
CA ARG A 137 24.39 -32.52 3.12
C ARG A 137 24.35 -31.58 4.33
N ASP A 138 25.11 -30.49 4.34
CA ASP A 138 25.14 -29.55 5.47
C ASP A 138 23.78 -28.90 5.74
N LEU A 139 22.99 -28.66 4.67
CA LEU A 139 21.63 -28.16 4.80
C LEU A 139 20.76 -29.17 5.56
N ARG A 140 20.86 -30.46 5.22
CA ARG A 140 20.15 -31.55 5.92
C ARG A 140 20.57 -31.67 7.37
N ASP A 141 21.87 -31.64 7.65
CA ASP A 141 22.40 -31.74 9.01
C ASP A 141 21.85 -30.60 9.90
N ARG A 142 21.85 -29.36 9.38
CA ARG A 142 21.31 -28.17 10.07
C ARG A 142 19.80 -28.17 10.25
N LEU A 143 19.06 -28.94 9.45
CA LEU A 143 17.62 -29.18 9.63
C LEU A 143 17.36 -30.25 10.68
N GLN A 144 18.25 -31.24 10.82
CA GLN A 144 18.14 -32.34 11.78
C GLN A 144 18.53 -31.94 13.21
N GLU A 145 19.47 -31.00 13.39
CA GLU A 145 19.83 -30.42 14.70
C GLU A 145 18.64 -29.80 15.46
N LEU A 146 17.48 -29.62 14.81
CA LEU A 146 16.28 -28.97 15.35
C LEU A 146 15.07 -29.89 15.55
N LYS A 147 15.14 -31.19 15.21
CA LYS A 147 14.07 -32.12 15.61
C LYS A 147 14.14 -32.27 17.14
N PRO A 148 13.08 -31.96 17.91
CA PRO A 148 13.11 -32.14 19.35
C PRO A 148 13.45 -33.61 19.65
N VAL A 149 14.49 -33.82 20.46
CA VAL A 149 14.82 -35.14 20.98
C VAL A 149 13.58 -35.65 21.72
N PRO A 150 13.03 -36.84 21.38
CA PRO A 150 11.90 -37.38 22.12
C PRO A 150 12.31 -37.54 23.59
N PRO A 151 11.44 -37.21 24.56
CA PRO A 151 11.80 -37.32 25.96
C PRO A 151 12.20 -38.76 26.28
N SER A 152 13.38 -38.92 26.88
CA SER A 152 13.88 -40.20 27.37
C SER A 152 12.90 -40.76 28.40
N PRO A 153 12.50 -42.03 28.30
CA PRO A 153 11.55 -42.63 29.23
C PRO A 153 12.28 -43.08 30.49
N ASP A 154 12.66 -42.14 31.36
CA ASP A 154 13.08 -42.47 32.72
C ASP A 154 12.95 -41.24 33.62
N TYR A 155 11.77 -41.07 34.23
CA TYR A 155 11.62 -40.63 35.62
C TYR A 155 10.15 -40.87 36.04
N ILE A 156 9.91 -42.04 36.64
CA ILE A 156 8.70 -42.30 37.44
C ILE A 156 9.13 -42.26 38.90
N ASP A 157 8.69 -41.23 39.60
CA ASP A 157 8.25 -41.23 41.00
C ASP A 157 7.52 -39.88 41.15
N GLY A 158 6.22 -39.80 41.41
CA GLY A 158 5.44 -40.52 42.39
C GLY A 158 4.78 -39.43 43.24
N ILE A 159 3.44 -39.34 43.21
CA ILE A 159 2.54 -38.91 44.29
C ILE A 159 1.11 -38.82 43.73
N SER A 160 0.32 -39.80 44.17
CA SER A 160 -1.09 -39.76 44.61
C SER A 160 -2.20 -39.15 43.74
N GLN A 161 -3.09 -40.04 43.31
CA GLN A 161 -4.49 -39.76 42.99
C GLN A 161 -5.23 -39.13 44.20
N PRO A 162 -6.36 -38.44 43.94
CA PRO A 162 -7.60 -39.14 44.26
C PRO A 162 -8.73 -39.01 43.21
N SER A 163 -9.46 -40.13 43.11
CA SER A 163 -10.90 -40.31 42.88
C SER A 163 -11.59 -39.66 41.67
N THR A 164 -11.90 -40.54 40.73
CA THR A 164 -13.06 -40.51 39.82
C THR A 164 -14.40 -40.45 40.56
N GLU A 165 -15.29 -39.57 40.12
CA GLU A 165 -16.73 -39.84 40.04
C GLU A 165 -17.26 -39.47 38.65
N GLU A 166 -18.06 -40.41 38.14
CA GLU A 166 -18.83 -40.51 36.89
C GLU A 166 -19.78 -39.31 36.67
N ALA A 167 -20.47 -39.05 35.56
CA ALA A 167 -20.52 -39.40 34.15
C ALA A 167 -21.75 -38.64 33.63
N THR A 168 -21.76 -38.14 32.38
CA THR A 168 -22.90 -38.22 31.43
C THR A 168 -22.69 -37.35 30.17
N GLN A 169 -22.70 -38.03 29.02
CA GLN A 169 -23.46 -37.76 27.77
C GLN A 169 -23.82 -36.29 27.44
N THR A 170 -23.78 -35.75 26.22
CA THR A 170 -23.59 -36.19 24.82
C THR A 170 -23.71 -34.90 24.00
N GLY A 171 -23.00 -34.75 22.87
CA GLY A 171 -23.27 -33.63 21.96
C GLY A 171 -22.41 -33.63 20.71
N HIS A 172 -22.98 -34.12 19.61
CA HIS A 172 -22.43 -34.14 18.25
C HIS A 172 -21.93 -32.77 17.77
N GLN A 173 -20.84 -32.77 16.98
CA GLN A 173 -20.76 -31.90 15.81
C GLN A 173 -19.98 -32.59 14.68
N GLN A 174 -20.65 -32.65 13.53
CA GLN A 174 -20.26 -33.32 12.30
C GLN A 174 -19.13 -32.55 11.59
N GLY A 175 -18.09 -33.27 11.18
CA GLY A 175 -17.08 -32.76 10.26
C GLY A 175 -17.66 -32.56 8.85
N ARG A 176 -17.52 -31.34 8.32
CA ARG A 176 -17.70 -31.08 6.88
C ARG A 176 -16.36 -31.25 6.18
N ASN A 177 -16.35 -32.26 5.31
CA ASN A 177 -15.29 -32.66 4.41
C ASN A 177 -15.30 -31.72 3.19
N TRP A 178 -14.19 -31.04 2.88
CA TRP A 178 -14.04 -30.23 1.66
C TRP A 178 -12.99 -30.86 0.74
N LYS A 179 -13.40 -31.18 -0.50
CA LYS A 179 -12.54 -31.68 -1.58
C LYS A 179 -12.21 -30.55 -2.56
N PRO A 180 -11.00 -30.48 -3.15
CA PRO A 180 -10.70 -29.54 -4.22
C PRO A 180 -11.16 -30.09 -5.59
N GLU A 181 -11.87 -29.26 -6.36
CA GLU A 181 -12.22 -29.51 -7.75
C GLU A 181 -11.07 -29.10 -8.69
N ALA A 182 -10.87 -29.92 -9.72
CA ALA A 182 -9.85 -29.77 -10.76
C ALA A 182 -10.32 -28.82 -11.86
N TYR A 183 -9.45 -27.90 -12.28
CA TYR A 183 -9.62 -27.13 -13.51
C TYR A 183 -9.11 -27.94 -14.70
N SER A 184 -9.98 -28.19 -15.67
CA SER A 184 -9.68 -28.83 -16.95
C SER A 184 -9.21 -27.80 -17.98
N GLU A 185 -8.00 -27.98 -18.49
CA GLU A 185 -7.51 -27.26 -19.68
C GLU A 185 -8.09 -27.91 -20.94
N THR A 186 -8.75 -27.10 -21.78
CA THR A 186 -9.16 -27.49 -23.13
C THR A 186 -8.17 -26.93 -24.14
N HIS A 187 -7.38 -27.81 -24.76
CA HIS A 187 -6.57 -27.52 -25.94
C HIS A 187 -7.46 -27.43 -27.19
N GLY A 188 -7.27 -26.37 -27.98
CA GLY A 188 -7.78 -26.25 -29.35
C GLY A 188 -6.65 -26.38 -30.36
N GLU A 189 -6.73 -27.40 -31.21
CA GLU A 189 -5.87 -27.64 -32.37
C GLU A 189 -6.14 -26.62 -33.49
N LEU A 190 -5.09 -26.12 -34.16
CA LEU A 190 -5.17 -25.60 -35.52
C LEU A 190 -3.92 -26.03 -36.32
N SER A 191 -4.21 -26.59 -37.48
CA SER A 191 -3.34 -27.25 -38.46
C SER A 191 -2.75 -26.27 -39.46
N GLY A 192 -1.63 -26.64 -40.10
CA GLY A 192 -1.38 -26.29 -41.51
C GLY A 192 0.03 -25.82 -41.88
N ASP A 193 0.67 -26.64 -42.73
CA ASP A 193 1.76 -26.37 -43.69
C ASP A 193 3.16 -26.03 -43.13
N GLY A 194 4.25 -26.73 -43.42
CA GLY A 194 4.56 -27.55 -44.59
C GLY A 194 5.86 -26.99 -45.19
N LEU A 195 6.96 -27.74 -45.17
CA LEU A 195 8.04 -27.77 -46.18
C LEU A 195 9.18 -28.70 -45.72
N ALA A 196 9.72 -29.47 -46.66
CA ALA A 196 10.42 -30.72 -46.45
C ALA A 196 11.90 -30.69 -46.91
N LEU A 197 12.74 -31.45 -46.18
CA LEU A 197 13.94 -32.23 -46.61
C LEU A 197 15.23 -31.47 -47.04
N PRO A 198 16.44 -32.11 -47.02
CA PRO A 198 16.71 -33.55 -46.92
C PRO A 198 17.76 -34.04 -45.90
N ARG A 199 17.64 -35.35 -45.66
CA ARG A 199 18.49 -36.27 -44.89
C ARG A 199 19.91 -36.41 -45.47
N LYS A 200 20.90 -36.63 -44.60
CA LYS A 200 22.09 -37.42 -44.93
C LYS A 200 22.25 -38.58 -43.96
N ARG A 201 22.55 -39.72 -44.56
CA ARG A 201 22.68 -41.08 -44.05
C ARG A 201 24.15 -41.34 -43.73
N THR A 202 24.46 -42.06 -42.64
CA THR A 202 25.70 -42.84 -42.42
C THR A 202 25.50 -43.59 -41.11
N GLU A 203 25.06 -44.85 -41.19
CA GLU A 203 25.88 -46.06 -41.02
C GLU A 203 26.45 -46.24 -39.62
N ALA A 204 25.87 -47.20 -38.89
CA ALA A 204 26.44 -47.79 -37.68
C ALA A 204 27.56 -48.78 -38.03
N PRO A 205 28.45 -49.05 -37.08
CA PRO A 205 28.75 -50.44 -36.77
C PRO A 205 28.62 -50.73 -35.29
N ASP A 206 28.47 -52.03 -35.07
CA ASP A 206 27.97 -52.71 -33.91
C ASP A 206 29.09 -53.00 -32.88
N THR A 207 28.63 -53.35 -31.68
CA THR A 207 29.29 -54.14 -30.62
C THR A 207 30.11 -53.49 -29.50
N THR A 208 29.77 -53.98 -28.30
CA THR A 208 30.54 -54.13 -27.04
C THR A 208 30.39 -53.07 -25.94
N SER A 209 29.50 -53.36 -24.98
CA SER A 209 29.64 -52.95 -23.57
C SER A 209 30.90 -53.60 -22.96
N PRO A 210 31.67 -52.91 -22.10
CA PRO A 210 31.53 -53.13 -20.64
C PRO A 210 31.96 -51.89 -19.79
N PRO A 211 32.16 -52.02 -18.47
CA PRO A 211 31.19 -51.97 -17.40
C PRO A 211 31.15 -50.60 -16.66
N SER A 212 30.16 -50.46 -15.79
CA SER A 212 30.04 -49.45 -14.74
C SER A 212 31.36 -49.13 -14.03
N GLY A 213 31.81 -47.89 -14.14
CA GLY A 213 32.87 -47.30 -13.33
C GLY A 213 32.52 -45.85 -13.04
N GLU A 214 32.29 -45.54 -11.76
CA GLU A 214 32.19 -44.18 -11.23
C GLU A 214 33.41 -43.37 -11.68
N LYS A 215 33.18 -42.25 -12.36
CA LYS A 215 34.24 -41.27 -12.64
C LYS A 215 34.52 -40.52 -11.33
N PRO A 216 35.78 -40.43 -10.86
CA PRO A 216 36.10 -39.50 -9.79
C PRO A 216 35.87 -38.07 -10.31
N ALA A 217 35.10 -37.28 -9.55
CA ALA A 217 34.83 -35.88 -9.85
C ALA A 217 36.16 -35.11 -10.07
N SER A 218 36.19 -34.27 -11.10
CA SER A 218 37.38 -33.46 -11.40
C SER A 218 37.57 -32.36 -10.33
N ALA A 219 38.81 -31.97 -10.01
CA ALA A 219 39.10 -30.94 -8.99
C ALA A 219 38.24 -29.65 -9.06
N PRO A 220 37.92 -29.06 -10.24
CA PRO A 220 37.03 -27.89 -10.30
C PRO A 220 35.56 -28.16 -9.95
N GLU A 221 35.12 -29.41 -10.01
CA GLU A 221 33.77 -29.83 -9.63
C GLU A 221 33.61 -29.94 -8.11
N LEU A 222 34.68 -30.35 -7.41
CA LEU A 222 34.71 -30.40 -5.95
C LEU A 222 34.64 -29.01 -5.31
N ASP A 223 35.37 -28.04 -5.88
CA ASP A 223 35.32 -26.64 -5.42
C ASP A 223 33.92 -26.03 -5.61
N LEU A 224 33.24 -26.39 -6.71
CA LEU A 224 31.88 -25.94 -7.01
C LEU A 224 30.85 -26.53 -6.03
N VAL A 225 30.96 -27.83 -5.72
CA VAL A 225 30.09 -28.51 -4.75
C VAL A 225 30.23 -27.88 -3.36
N GLU A 226 31.45 -27.59 -2.93
CA GLU A 226 31.71 -26.96 -1.63
C GLU A 226 31.21 -25.51 -1.57
N ALA A 227 31.36 -24.76 -2.66
CA ALA A 227 30.82 -23.41 -2.77
C ALA A 227 29.28 -23.38 -2.68
N ILE A 228 28.60 -24.29 -3.38
CA ILE A 228 27.13 -24.43 -3.32
C ILE A 228 26.70 -24.85 -1.92
N ARG A 229 27.37 -25.84 -1.32
CA ARG A 229 27.08 -26.31 0.04
C ARG A 229 27.15 -25.17 1.05
N SER A 230 28.25 -24.42 1.04
CA SER A 230 28.44 -23.25 1.91
C SER A 230 27.39 -22.18 1.68
N SER A 231 27.06 -21.89 0.41
CA SER A 231 26.02 -20.94 0.03
C SER A 231 24.65 -21.34 0.60
N LEU A 232 24.21 -22.58 0.35
CA LEU A 232 22.92 -23.10 0.82
C LEU A 232 22.83 -23.10 2.35
N ALA A 233 23.90 -23.50 3.04
CA ALA A 233 23.96 -23.47 4.50
C ALA A 233 23.81 -22.05 5.06
N ASN A 234 24.52 -21.07 4.49
CA ASN A 234 24.44 -19.67 4.92
C ASN A 234 23.04 -19.08 4.67
N LEU A 235 22.48 -19.30 3.47
CA LEU A 235 21.13 -18.84 3.12
C LEU A 235 20.08 -19.42 4.07
N TYR A 236 20.19 -20.69 4.45
CA TYR A 236 19.28 -21.29 5.44
C TYR A 236 19.43 -20.68 6.85
N VAL A 237 20.64 -20.34 7.27
CA VAL A 237 20.87 -19.62 8.54
C VAL A 237 20.25 -18.22 8.50
N GLU A 238 20.41 -17.50 7.40
CA GLU A 238 19.78 -16.19 7.18
C GLU A 238 18.24 -16.29 7.20
N TYR A 239 17.68 -17.34 6.60
CA TYR A 239 16.26 -17.63 6.67
C TYR A 239 15.80 -17.81 8.12
N LYS A 240 16.46 -18.68 8.90
CA LYS A 240 16.11 -18.91 10.31
C LYS A 240 16.15 -17.62 11.15
N ALA A 241 17.23 -16.86 11.02
CA ALA A 241 17.36 -15.56 11.69
C ALA A 241 16.26 -14.57 11.27
N SER A 242 15.78 -14.65 10.02
CA SER A 242 14.68 -13.80 9.55
C SER A 242 13.32 -14.19 10.15
N VAL A 243 13.06 -15.48 10.42
CA VAL A 243 11.85 -15.95 11.08
C VAL A 243 11.81 -15.48 12.54
N GLU A 244 12.89 -15.67 13.29
CA GLU A 244 12.98 -15.20 14.68
C GLU A 244 12.77 -13.68 14.80
N ARG A 245 13.35 -12.90 13.88
CA ARG A 245 13.14 -11.45 13.84
C ARG A 245 11.71 -11.10 13.48
N LEU A 246 11.10 -11.81 12.53
CA LEU A 246 9.72 -11.59 12.13
C LEU A 246 8.75 -11.84 13.30
N ASP A 247 8.93 -12.94 14.02
CA ASP A 247 8.11 -13.31 15.19
C ASP A 247 8.27 -12.34 16.37
N SER A 248 9.44 -11.67 16.47
CA SER A 248 9.69 -10.65 17.49
C SER A 248 9.02 -9.30 17.21
N LEU A 249 8.57 -9.05 15.98
CA LEU A 249 7.92 -7.79 15.62
C LEU A 249 6.50 -7.76 16.18
N PRO A 250 6.03 -6.62 16.70
CA PRO A 250 4.66 -6.49 17.16
C PRO A 250 3.71 -6.81 16.00
N GLU A 251 2.72 -7.66 16.28
CA GLU A 251 1.62 -7.84 15.36
C GLU A 251 0.82 -6.53 15.30
N PRO A 252 0.41 -6.08 14.10
CA PRO A 252 -0.60 -5.04 14.01
C PRO A 252 -1.85 -5.55 14.73
N ILE A 253 -2.13 -5.00 15.92
CA ILE A 253 -3.21 -5.46 16.79
C ILE A 253 -4.51 -5.39 15.99
N PRO A 254 -5.17 -6.53 15.69
CA PRO A 254 -6.55 -6.49 15.29
C PRO A 254 -7.30 -6.01 16.54
N THR A 255 -7.92 -4.84 16.47
CA THR A 255 -8.78 -4.35 17.56
C THR A 255 -9.68 -5.52 18.00
N PRO A 256 -9.65 -5.94 19.28
CA PRO A 256 -10.12 -7.27 19.67
C PRO A 256 -11.64 -7.33 19.66
N SER A 257 -12.23 -7.66 18.51
CA SER A 257 -13.43 -8.47 18.31
C SER A 257 -13.87 -8.33 16.85
N GLN A 258 -14.03 -9.48 16.20
CA GLN A 258 -14.22 -9.69 14.76
C GLN A 258 -14.88 -8.54 13.97
N PRO A 259 -14.34 -8.24 12.76
CA PRO A 259 -14.80 -7.15 11.92
C PRO A 259 -16.15 -7.50 11.30
N SER A 260 -17.10 -6.55 11.30
CA SER A 260 -17.97 -6.45 10.14
C SER A 260 -17.08 -6.04 8.96
N ASP A 261 -17.16 -6.74 7.84
CA ASP A 261 -16.40 -6.43 6.62
C ASP A 261 -16.66 -5.00 6.07
N ASP A 262 -17.65 -4.30 6.61
CA ASP A 262 -18.17 -3.01 6.14
C ASP A 262 -17.60 -1.76 6.86
N ASP A 263 -16.49 -1.85 7.61
CA ASP A 263 -15.87 -0.66 8.26
C ASP A 263 -14.65 -0.12 7.47
N PRO A 264 -14.83 0.93 6.64
CA PRO A 264 -13.75 1.54 5.86
C PRO A 264 -12.67 2.24 6.72
N SER A 265 -12.93 2.54 8.00
CA SER A 265 -11.92 3.17 8.89
C SER A 265 -10.75 2.27 9.25
N ASN A 266 -10.90 0.98 8.97
CA ASN A 266 -9.88 -0.02 9.25
C ASN A 266 -9.13 -0.44 7.98
N ALA A 267 -9.30 0.24 6.83
CA ALA A 267 -8.68 -0.18 5.57
C ALA A 267 -7.14 -0.20 5.65
N GLU A 268 -6.51 0.80 6.25
CA GLU A 268 -5.05 0.83 6.44
C GLU A 268 -4.59 -0.25 7.42
N VAL A 269 -5.25 -0.38 8.58
CA VAL A 269 -4.93 -1.41 9.59
C VAL A 269 -5.19 -2.82 9.05
N LYS A 270 -6.25 -3.01 8.25
CA LYS A 270 -6.58 -4.25 7.54
C LYS A 270 -5.53 -4.54 6.49
N THR A 271 -5.07 -3.54 5.75
CA THR A 271 -3.98 -3.67 4.79
C THR A 271 -2.68 -4.08 5.48
N GLU A 272 -2.31 -3.42 6.58
CA GLU A 272 -1.13 -3.77 7.39
C GLU A 272 -1.22 -5.17 7.99
N TYR A 273 -2.38 -5.53 8.53
CA TYR A 273 -2.65 -6.87 9.05
C TYR A 273 -2.57 -7.92 7.95
N MET A 274 -3.19 -7.68 6.79
CA MET A 274 -3.12 -8.58 5.64
C MET A 274 -1.69 -8.71 5.12
N MET A 275 -0.92 -7.62 5.07
CA MET A 275 0.49 -7.65 4.66
C MET A 275 1.36 -8.40 5.67
N SER A 276 1.15 -8.19 6.97
CA SER A 276 1.79 -8.97 8.03
C SER A 276 1.48 -10.46 7.86
N LYS A 277 0.21 -10.81 7.63
CA LYS A 277 -0.21 -12.19 7.40
C LYS A 277 0.45 -12.79 6.16
N THR A 278 0.46 -12.08 5.03
CA THR A 278 1.16 -12.49 3.80
C THR A 278 2.66 -12.67 4.03
N GLN A 279 3.28 -11.79 4.83
CA GLN A 279 4.69 -11.87 5.20
C GLN A 279 5.03 -13.14 5.98
N HIS A 280 4.20 -13.52 6.95
CA HIS A 280 4.35 -14.78 7.70
C HIS A 280 4.05 -15.99 6.82
N GLN A 281 3.00 -15.93 6.00
CA GLN A 281 2.66 -17.02 5.07
C GLN A 281 3.82 -17.32 4.12
N LEU A 282 4.47 -16.29 3.57
CA LEU A 282 5.63 -16.47 2.70
C LEU A 282 6.84 -17.03 3.47
N ALA A 283 7.00 -16.72 4.77
CA ALA A 283 8.03 -17.32 5.62
C ALA A 283 7.80 -18.83 5.81
N LEU A 284 6.54 -19.25 5.95
CA LEU A 284 6.16 -20.66 6.06
C LEU A 284 6.36 -21.41 4.74
N GLU A 285 6.00 -20.80 3.61
CA GLU A 285 6.24 -21.36 2.28
C GLU A 285 7.75 -21.53 2.01
N GLU A 286 8.57 -20.55 2.38
CA GLU A 286 10.03 -20.64 2.29
C GLU A 286 10.58 -21.78 3.17
N GLY A 287 10.06 -21.96 4.39
CA GLY A 287 10.45 -23.07 5.27
C GLY A 287 10.07 -24.45 4.76
N ALA A 288 8.89 -24.56 4.15
CA ALA A 288 8.44 -25.79 3.49
C ALA A 288 9.33 -26.12 2.29
N PHE A 289 9.75 -25.11 1.52
CA PHE A 289 10.73 -25.28 0.46
C PHE A 289 12.07 -25.81 1.00
N TRP A 290 12.63 -25.19 2.04
CA TRP A 290 13.90 -25.62 2.64
C TRP A 290 13.86 -27.09 3.10
N SER A 291 12.76 -27.50 3.73
CA SER A 291 12.56 -28.89 4.18
C SER A 291 12.56 -29.87 3.01
N LYS A 292 11.74 -29.60 1.99
CA LYS A 292 11.62 -30.46 0.79
C LYS A 292 12.92 -30.52 -0.01
N PHE A 293 13.63 -29.39 -0.10
CA PHE A 293 14.88 -29.29 -0.85
C PHE A 293 16.01 -30.10 -0.19
N ALA A 294 16.12 -30.07 1.15
CA ALA A 294 17.15 -30.82 1.87
C ALA A 294 16.93 -32.34 1.87
N GLU A 295 15.66 -32.76 1.92
CA GLU A 295 15.27 -34.17 1.84
C GLU A 295 15.23 -34.70 0.40
N LEU A 296 15.51 -33.84 -0.59
CA LEU A 296 15.48 -34.17 -2.02
C LEU A 296 14.13 -34.76 -2.47
N GLU A 297 13.03 -34.30 -1.86
CA GLU A 297 11.66 -34.76 -2.17
C GLU A 297 11.14 -34.22 -3.52
N LEU A 298 11.86 -33.27 -4.12
CA LEU A 298 11.50 -32.59 -5.36
C LEU A 298 12.46 -32.97 -6.49
N ALA A 299 11.94 -33.10 -7.72
CA ALA A 299 12.79 -33.18 -8.89
C ALA A 299 13.58 -31.88 -9.08
N ALA A 300 14.71 -31.93 -9.78
CA ALA A 300 15.58 -30.75 -9.91
C ALA A 300 14.90 -29.60 -10.66
N GLU A 301 14.04 -29.90 -11.63
CA GLU A 301 13.14 -28.93 -12.26
C GLU A 301 12.19 -28.28 -11.25
N ASP A 302 11.50 -29.08 -10.44
CA ASP A 302 10.53 -28.60 -9.44
C ASP A 302 11.19 -27.71 -8.37
N VAL A 303 12.46 -27.95 -8.02
CA VAL A 303 13.22 -27.10 -7.08
C VAL A 303 13.47 -25.71 -7.68
N GLU A 304 13.88 -25.64 -8.96
CA GLU A 304 14.11 -24.36 -9.64
C GLU A 304 12.82 -23.57 -9.80
N ASP A 305 11.73 -24.24 -10.19
CA ASP A 305 10.42 -23.62 -10.33
C ASP A 305 9.91 -23.10 -8.98
N ALA A 306 10.01 -23.90 -7.91
CA ALA A 306 9.61 -23.48 -6.57
C ALA A 306 10.41 -22.27 -6.06
N ALA A 307 11.73 -22.24 -6.27
CA ALA A 307 12.58 -21.10 -5.91
C ALA A 307 12.21 -19.83 -6.71
N THR A 308 11.86 -20.00 -8.00
CA THR A 308 11.42 -18.90 -8.86
C THR A 308 10.07 -18.34 -8.40
N VAL A 309 9.10 -19.20 -8.07
CA VAL A 309 7.79 -18.80 -7.53
C VAL A 309 7.93 -18.04 -6.22
N LEU A 310 8.77 -18.51 -5.29
CA LEU A 310 9.06 -17.80 -4.04
C LEU A 310 9.64 -16.41 -4.30
N THR A 311 10.61 -16.31 -5.23
CA THR A 311 11.22 -15.03 -5.60
C THR A 311 10.19 -14.06 -6.16
N GLN A 312 9.31 -14.51 -7.07
CA GLN A 312 8.24 -13.68 -7.63
C GLN A 312 7.28 -13.16 -6.55
N LYS A 313 6.83 -14.04 -5.64
CA LYS A 313 5.97 -13.63 -4.50
C LYS A 313 6.69 -12.62 -3.60
N SER A 314 7.98 -12.83 -3.33
CA SER A 314 8.80 -11.93 -2.53
C SER A 314 8.98 -10.56 -3.20
N THR A 315 9.12 -10.49 -4.53
CA THR A 315 9.23 -9.23 -5.27
C THR A 315 7.96 -8.38 -5.09
N VAL A 316 6.77 -8.98 -5.24
CA VAL A 316 5.49 -8.28 -5.06
C VAL A 316 5.39 -7.69 -3.64
N LEU A 317 5.77 -8.47 -2.62
CA LEU A 317 5.71 -8.02 -1.24
C LEU A 317 6.78 -6.96 -0.92
N PHE A 318 8.00 -7.12 -1.45
CA PHE A 318 9.07 -6.12 -1.38
C PHE A 318 8.62 -4.78 -1.97
N ASP A 319 8.10 -4.77 -3.19
CA ASP A 319 7.63 -3.56 -3.86
C ASP A 319 6.54 -2.86 -3.05
N SER A 320 5.67 -3.65 -2.41
CA SER A 320 4.62 -3.17 -1.51
C SER A 320 5.20 -2.44 -0.29
N TYR A 321 6.20 -3.02 0.39
CA TYR A 321 6.86 -2.36 1.52
C TYR A 321 7.72 -1.17 1.09
N SER A 322 8.50 -1.30 0.02
CA SER A 322 9.38 -0.25 -0.52
C SER A 322 8.62 1.04 -0.82
N ARG A 323 7.42 0.94 -1.39
CA ARG A 323 6.54 2.11 -1.60
C ARG A 323 6.11 2.78 -0.29
N ARG A 324 5.89 2.00 0.79
CA ARG A 324 5.42 2.54 2.08
C ARG A 324 6.52 3.07 2.97
N THR A 325 7.76 2.62 2.77
CA THR A 325 8.92 3.01 3.60
C THR A 325 9.70 4.19 3.04
N GLN A 326 9.36 4.67 1.85
CA GLN A 326 9.99 5.83 1.19
C GLN A 326 9.03 7.01 1.04
N PRO A 327 8.65 7.69 2.14
CA PRO A 327 7.84 8.90 2.07
C PRO A 327 8.58 10.02 1.33
N PRO A 328 7.86 10.99 0.74
CA PRO A 328 8.47 12.19 0.17
C PRO A 328 9.33 12.91 1.21
N THR A 329 10.52 13.31 0.80
CA THR A 329 11.45 14.05 1.65
C THR A 329 11.19 15.56 1.52
N THR A 330 11.79 16.37 2.40
CA THR A 330 11.80 17.83 2.22
C THR A 330 12.31 18.22 0.83
N GLN A 331 13.36 17.54 0.36
CA GLN A 331 13.92 17.74 -0.97
C GLN A 331 12.87 17.48 -2.08
N THR A 332 12.04 16.44 -1.99
CA THR A 332 10.95 16.19 -2.95
C THR A 332 9.97 17.37 -3.06
N TYR A 333 9.66 18.03 -1.93
CA TYR A 333 8.80 19.21 -1.95
C TYR A 333 9.53 20.44 -2.47
N ASP A 334 10.82 20.59 -2.19
CA ASP A 334 11.63 21.70 -2.71
C ASP A 334 11.80 21.60 -4.23
N GLU A 335 12.11 20.41 -4.76
CA GLU A 335 12.15 20.07 -6.19
C GLU A 335 10.81 20.35 -6.88
N SER A 336 9.69 20.02 -6.21
CA SER A 336 8.35 20.35 -6.70
C SER A 336 8.12 21.87 -6.74
N LYS A 337 8.45 22.59 -5.66
CA LYS A 337 8.29 24.05 -5.59
C LYS A 337 9.16 24.77 -6.62
N GLU A 338 10.34 24.22 -6.94
CA GLU A 338 11.26 24.76 -7.93
C GLU A 338 10.61 24.80 -9.33
N ILE A 339 10.10 23.67 -9.83
CA ILE A 339 9.44 23.64 -11.14
C ILE A 339 8.13 24.45 -11.15
N ILE A 340 7.35 24.43 -10.07
CA ILE A 340 6.09 25.21 -9.97
C ILE A 340 6.39 26.71 -10.09
N ARG A 341 7.41 27.21 -9.38
CA ARG A 341 7.82 28.62 -9.43
C ARG A 341 8.40 29.00 -10.79
N ALA A 342 9.19 28.13 -11.41
CA ALA A 342 9.70 28.34 -12.77
C ALA A 342 8.56 28.44 -13.80
N MET A 343 7.46 27.71 -13.58
CA MET A 343 6.24 27.82 -14.39
C MET A 343 5.37 29.05 -14.08
N GLY A 344 5.83 29.94 -13.20
CA GLY A 344 5.15 31.20 -12.88
C GLY A 344 4.05 31.08 -11.82
N VAL A 345 3.83 29.90 -11.25
CA VAL A 345 2.75 29.65 -10.28
C VAL A 345 3.24 29.96 -8.85
N PRO A 346 2.51 30.78 -8.07
CA PRO A 346 2.88 31.10 -6.70
C PRO A 346 2.73 29.89 -5.77
N CYS A 347 3.72 29.69 -4.88
CA CYS A 347 3.68 28.70 -3.81
C CYS A 347 3.52 29.41 -2.46
N ILE A 348 2.41 29.17 -1.77
CA ILE A 348 2.06 29.77 -0.48
C ILE A 348 2.14 28.72 0.62
N GLU A 349 2.47 29.15 1.83
CA GLU A 349 2.41 28.34 3.05
C GLU A 349 1.53 29.08 4.06
N PRO A 350 0.70 28.39 4.87
CA PRO A 350 -0.09 29.03 5.91
C PRO A 350 0.78 29.55 7.05
N ASP A 351 0.40 30.72 7.56
CA ASP A 351 0.92 31.23 8.83
C ASP A 351 0.25 30.52 10.00
N GLY A 352 1.04 29.93 10.90
CA GLY A 352 0.53 29.23 12.08
C GLY A 352 0.20 27.75 11.85
N PRO A 353 -0.52 27.10 12.77
CA PRO A 353 -0.68 25.65 12.81
C PRO A 353 -1.82 25.15 11.90
N PHE A 354 -1.91 25.64 10.67
CA PHE A 354 -2.94 25.25 9.70
C PHE A 354 -2.39 24.34 8.61
N GLU A 355 -3.29 23.55 8.02
CA GLU A 355 -2.97 22.64 6.93
C GLU A 355 -3.20 23.31 5.56
N ALA A 356 -2.59 22.76 4.51
CA ALA A 356 -2.67 23.34 3.18
C ALA A 356 -4.11 23.43 2.68
N GLU A 357 -4.90 22.39 2.90
CA GLU A 357 -6.32 22.30 2.57
C GLU A 357 -7.18 23.33 3.30
N ALA A 358 -6.83 23.69 4.53
CA ALA A 358 -7.54 24.71 5.30
C ALA A 358 -7.31 26.11 4.70
N LEU A 359 -6.05 26.43 4.32
CA LEU A 359 -5.76 27.68 3.63
C LEU A 359 -6.37 27.72 2.23
N ALA A 360 -6.29 26.62 1.49
CA ALA A 360 -6.92 26.52 0.19
C ALA A 360 -8.44 26.73 0.27
N ALA A 361 -9.10 26.12 1.26
CA ALA A 361 -10.52 26.35 1.52
C ALA A 361 -10.81 27.81 1.89
N SER A 362 -9.99 28.42 2.75
CA SER A 362 -10.11 29.84 3.11
C SER A 362 -10.04 30.75 1.89
N MET A 363 -9.06 30.55 1.01
CA MET A 363 -8.91 31.34 -0.23
C MET A 363 -10.15 31.25 -1.13
N VAL A 364 -10.70 30.04 -1.32
CA VAL A 364 -11.89 29.85 -2.16
C VAL A 364 -13.13 30.49 -1.52
N LEU A 365 -13.33 30.31 -0.21
CA LEU A 365 -14.49 30.86 0.50
C LEU A 365 -14.49 32.39 0.57
N HIS A 366 -13.31 33.02 0.49
CA HIS A 366 -13.16 34.48 0.40
C HIS A 366 -13.11 35.00 -1.05
N GLY A 367 -13.37 34.15 -2.05
CA GLY A 367 -13.46 34.57 -3.45
C GLY A 367 -12.12 34.84 -4.14
N GLN A 368 -10.99 34.43 -3.54
CA GLN A 368 -9.68 34.52 -4.17
C GLN A 368 -9.42 33.41 -5.18
N ALA A 369 -10.24 32.36 -5.20
CA ALA A 369 -10.20 31.25 -6.15
C ALA A 369 -11.57 30.56 -6.25
N ASP A 370 -11.76 29.68 -7.23
CA ASP A 370 -13.03 29.00 -7.51
C ASP A 370 -13.11 27.57 -6.94
N TYR A 371 -11.99 26.84 -6.92
CA TYR A 371 -11.93 25.42 -6.51
C TYR A 371 -10.67 25.11 -5.74
N VAL A 372 -10.76 24.16 -4.80
CA VAL A 372 -9.59 23.51 -4.19
C VAL A 372 -9.35 22.18 -4.89
N ALA A 373 -8.23 22.03 -5.59
CA ALA A 373 -7.82 20.75 -6.12
C ALA A 373 -7.05 19.97 -5.04
N SER A 374 -7.75 19.03 -4.42
CA SER A 374 -7.20 18.13 -3.41
C SER A 374 -7.94 16.81 -3.48
N GLU A 375 -7.46 15.87 -2.70
CA GLU A 375 -8.03 14.53 -2.55
C GLU A 375 -8.41 14.26 -1.10
N ASP A 376 -8.17 15.26 -0.26
CA ASP A 376 -8.66 15.32 1.09
C ASP A 376 -10.10 15.82 1.09
N THR A 377 -11.00 15.03 1.69
CA THR A 377 -12.42 15.40 1.81
C THR A 377 -12.66 16.42 2.94
N ASP A 378 -11.65 16.75 3.73
CA ASP A 378 -11.74 17.81 4.74
C ASP A 378 -12.07 19.17 4.12
N VAL A 379 -11.68 19.39 2.85
CA VAL A 379 -12.05 20.58 2.06
C VAL A 379 -13.57 20.84 2.05
N ILE A 380 -14.38 19.79 1.90
CA ILE A 380 -15.85 19.96 1.89
C ILE A 380 -16.42 20.14 3.30
N VAL A 381 -15.70 19.72 4.35
CA VAL A 381 -16.03 20.00 5.76
C VAL A 381 -15.85 21.48 6.06
N TYR A 382 -14.74 22.08 5.60
CA TYR A 382 -14.57 23.53 5.59
C TYR A 382 -15.62 24.26 4.73
N GLY A 383 -16.25 23.54 3.80
CA GLY A 383 -17.35 24.03 2.97
C GLY A 383 -16.95 24.57 1.61
N ALA A 384 -15.68 24.43 1.22
CA ALA A 384 -15.20 24.83 -0.10
C ALA A 384 -15.52 23.75 -1.17
N PRO A 385 -15.65 24.14 -2.45
CA PRO A 385 -15.78 23.21 -3.57
C PRO A 385 -14.45 22.48 -3.85
N LEU A 386 -14.47 21.16 -3.70
CA LEU A 386 -13.36 20.23 -3.91
C LEU A 386 -13.34 19.73 -5.35
N MET A 387 -12.17 19.74 -5.97
CA MET A 387 -11.86 19.13 -7.26
C MET A 387 -10.86 17.98 -7.09
N ARG A 388 -11.30 16.76 -7.42
CA ARG A 388 -10.48 15.55 -7.34
C ARG A 388 -9.98 15.11 -8.72
N ASN A 389 -9.00 14.21 -8.73
CA ASN A 389 -8.34 13.59 -9.88
C ASN A 389 -7.51 14.53 -10.76
N ILE A 390 -7.06 15.67 -10.23
CA ILE A 390 -6.23 16.62 -11.01
C ILE A 390 -4.91 15.99 -11.47
N ALA A 391 -4.28 15.18 -10.61
CA ALA A 391 -2.98 14.54 -10.88
C ALA A 391 -3.06 13.31 -11.80
N LYS A 392 -4.26 12.79 -12.09
CA LYS A 392 -4.48 11.60 -12.94
C LYS A 392 -5.17 12.00 -14.24
N ARG A 393 -4.40 12.21 -15.31
CA ARG A 393 -4.94 12.73 -16.59
C ARG A 393 -5.93 11.76 -17.27
N SER A 394 -5.78 10.46 -17.06
CA SER A 394 -6.68 9.42 -17.59
C SER A 394 -8.07 9.46 -16.99
N ASP A 395 -8.19 9.98 -15.76
CA ASP A 395 -9.42 9.92 -14.99
C ASP A 395 -10.24 11.20 -15.21
N PRO A 396 -11.58 11.13 -15.21
CA PRO A 396 -12.41 12.32 -15.20
C PRO A 396 -12.18 13.13 -13.92
N LEU A 397 -12.26 14.46 -14.02
CA LEU A 397 -12.29 15.30 -12.83
C LEU A 397 -13.61 15.09 -12.07
N VAL A 398 -13.57 15.19 -10.75
CA VAL A 398 -14.76 15.07 -9.91
C VAL A 398 -14.89 16.31 -9.04
N ILE A 399 -16.05 16.97 -9.09
CA ILE A 399 -16.37 18.12 -8.26
C ILE A 399 -17.36 17.72 -7.17
N LEU A 400 -17.03 18.10 -5.93
CA LEU A 400 -17.88 17.97 -4.75
C LEU A 400 -18.01 19.34 -4.10
N ASN A 401 -19.24 19.86 -3.97
CA ASN A 401 -19.47 21.11 -3.27
C ASN A 401 -20.01 20.84 -1.86
N GLY A 402 -19.31 21.32 -0.83
CA GLY A 402 -19.72 21.16 0.56
C GLY A 402 -21.14 21.70 0.84
N THR A 403 -21.57 22.78 0.17
CA THR A 403 -22.94 23.29 0.31
C THR A 403 -23.98 22.33 -0.23
N ASP A 404 -23.72 21.74 -1.39
CA ASP A 404 -24.63 20.82 -2.07
C ASP A 404 -24.73 19.50 -1.28
N VAL A 405 -23.61 19.01 -0.76
CA VAL A 405 -23.55 17.84 0.11
C VAL A 405 -24.36 18.07 1.39
N ARG A 406 -24.17 19.21 2.08
CA ARG A 406 -24.95 19.54 3.28
C ARG A 406 -26.45 19.63 3.01
N ALA A 407 -26.83 20.28 1.90
CA ALA A 407 -28.22 20.39 1.49
C ALA A 407 -28.85 19.01 1.20
N ALA A 408 -28.16 18.15 0.45
CA ALA A 408 -28.63 16.80 0.15
C ALA A 408 -28.74 15.91 1.40
N LEU A 409 -27.87 16.12 2.39
CA LEU A 409 -27.91 15.42 3.67
C LEU A 409 -28.84 16.09 4.71
N GLU A 410 -29.48 17.21 4.38
CA GLU A 410 -30.36 17.97 5.27
C GLU A 410 -29.67 18.35 6.60
N LEU A 411 -28.39 18.74 6.53
CA LEU A 411 -27.59 19.15 7.68
C LEU A 411 -27.19 20.63 7.54
N ASP A 412 -27.24 21.37 8.64
CA ASP A 412 -26.53 22.65 8.75
C ASP A 412 -25.01 22.40 8.90
N HIS A 413 -24.22 23.48 8.93
CA HIS A 413 -22.77 23.37 8.99
C HIS A 413 -22.29 22.66 10.27
N GLU A 414 -22.82 23.04 11.44
CA GLU A 414 -22.47 22.46 12.73
C GLU A 414 -22.74 20.95 12.77
N ARG A 415 -23.93 20.53 12.31
CA ARG A 415 -24.30 19.12 12.23
C ARG A 415 -23.47 18.37 11.20
N PHE A 416 -23.07 19.01 10.11
CA PHE A 416 -22.21 18.38 9.11
C PHE A 416 -20.79 18.13 9.63
N VAL A 417 -20.24 19.06 10.42
CA VAL A 417 -18.96 18.85 11.12
C VAL A 417 -19.09 17.66 12.07
N ASP A 418 -20.10 17.63 12.94
CA ASP A 418 -20.31 16.51 13.86
C ASP A 418 -20.54 15.17 13.13
N PHE A 419 -21.25 15.20 12.01
CA PHE A 419 -21.39 14.04 11.13
C PHE A 419 -20.03 13.56 10.64
N ALA A 420 -19.21 14.43 10.05
CA ALA A 420 -17.86 14.09 9.59
C ALA A 420 -16.98 13.53 10.73
N LEU A 421 -17.05 14.13 11.93
CA LEU A 421 -16.30 13.66 13.09
C LEU A 421 -16.72 12.24 13.54
N LEU A 422 -18.00 11.88 13.43
CA LEU A 422 -18.48 10.52 13.71
C LEU A 422 -18.04 9.49 12.67
N LEU A 423 -17.87 9.90 11.41
CA LEU A 423 -17.32 9.03 10.35
C LEU A 423 -15.85 8.69 10.64
N GLY A 424 -15.15 9.65 11.26
CA GLY A 424 -13.73 9.58 11.59
C GLY A 424 -12.93 10.50 10.68
N THR A 425 -12.05 11.29 11.30
CA THR A 425 -11.16 12.26 10.65
C THR A 425 -9.75 12.09 11.21
N ASP A 426 -8.78 12.86 10.72
CA ASP A 426 -7.45 12.95 11.34
C ASP A 426 -7.50 13.47 12.79
N PHE A 427 -8.63 14.07 13.22
CA PHE A 427 -8.81 14.69 14.53
C PHE A 427 -9.74 13.90 15.48
N SER A 428 -10.52 12.94 14.96
CA SER A 428 -11.51 12.20 15.74
C SER A 428 -11.51 10.70 15.42
N GLN A 429 -11.61 9.88 16.46
CA GLN A 429 -11.70 8.42 16.29
C GLN A 429 -13.14 8.00 15.98
N ARG A 430 -13.31 6.99 15.11
CA ARG A 430 -14.63 6.42 14.84
C ARG A 430 -15.19 5.66 16.06
N ILE A 431 -16.48 5.83 16.33
CA ILE A 431 -17.20 5.01 17.31
C ILE A 431 -17.52 3.64 16.69
N LYS A 432 -17.22 2.56 17.43
CA LYS A 432 -17.43 1.20 16.94
C LYS A 432 -18.89 0.97 16.57
N ASN A 433 -19.12 0.34 15.42
CA ASN A 433 -20.45 0.06 14.87
C ASN A 433 -21.28 1.32 14.52
N VAL A 434 -20.67 2.50 14.43
CA VAL A 434 -21.33 3.72 13.95
C VAL A 434 -20.77 4.04 12.57
N GLY A 435 -21.44 3.54 11.53
CA GLY A 435 -21.10 3.85 10.13
C GLY A 435 -21.90 5.01 9.55
N PRO A 436 -21.58 5.46 8.33
CA PRO A 436 -22.13 6.70 7.75
C PRO A 436 -23.66 6.80 7.82
N THR A 437 -24.39 5.73 7.48
CA THR A 437 -25.86 5.71 7.57
C THR A 437 -26.37 5.92 9.00
N ARG A 438 -25.72 5.28 9.98
CA ARG A 438 -26.10 5.38 11.40
C ARG A 438 -25.68 6.73 11.99
N ALA A 439 -24.49 7.23 11.64
CA ALA A 439 -24.02 8.55 12.01
C ALA A 439 -24.99 9.64 11.52
N LEU A 440 -25.42 9.58 10.25
CA LEU A 440 -26.40 10.54 9.71
C LEU A 440 -27.71 10.48 10.47
N LYS A 441 -28.23 9.27 10.76
CA LYS A 441 -29.45 9.09 11.56
C LYS A 441 -29.29 9.76 12.93
N PHE A 442 -28.20 9.48 13.63
CA PHE A 442 -27.94 10.02 14.96
C PHE A 442 -27.82 11.54 14.97
N ILE A 443 -27.11 12.14 14.01
CA ILE A 443 -27.00 13.60 13.95
C ILE A 443 -28.35 14.26 13.61
N ARG A 444 -29.16 13.64 12.75
CA ARG A 444 -30.52 14.15 12.48
C ARG A 444 -31.44 14.06 13.70
N GLU A 445 -31.30 12.99 14.50
CA GLU A 445 -32.15 12.71 15.67
C GLU A 445 -31.72 13.52 16.90
N TYR A 446 -30.43 13.57 17.20
CA TYR A 446 -29.87 14.15 18.44
C TYR A 446 -29.15 15.48 18.22
N GLY A 447 -28.87 15.89 16.99
CA GLY A 447 -28.28 17.20 16.69
C GLY A 447 -26.79 17.35 17.01
N SER A 448 -26.24 16.69 18.03
CA SER A 448 -24.81 16.72 18.37
C SER A 448 -24.27 15.38 18.87
N ILE A 449 -22.95 15.24 18.85
CA ILE A 449 -22.24 14.06 19.35
C ILE A 449 -22.50 13.82 20.84
N GLU A 450 -22.54 14.88 21.65
CA GLU A 450 -22.79 14.82 23.09
C GLU A 450 -24.17 14.22 23.38
N GLN A 451 -25.22 14.77 22.75
CA GLN A 451 -26.60 14.30 22.94
C GLN A 451 -26.75 12.85 22.46
N MET A 452 -26.09 12.50 21.36
CA MET A 452 -26.05 11.12 20.88
C MET A 452 -25.44 10.17 21.92
N LEU A 453 -24.28 10.50 22.50
CA LEU A 453 -23.61 9.65 23.47
C LEU A 453 -24.38 9.50 24.80
N GLU A 454 -25.15 10.51 25.18
CA GLU A 454 -26.04 10.44 26.35
C GLU A 454 -27.22 9.47 26.13
N GLN A 455 -27.81 9.46 24.94
CA GLN A 455 -28.99 8.64 24.64
C GLN A 455 -28.61 7.22 24.16
N GLU A 456 -27.59 7.10 23.32
CA GLU A 456 -27.18 5.86 22.63
C GLU A 456 -26.00 5.16 23.34
N THR A 457 -26.17 4.89 24.64
CA THR A 457 -25.15 4.28 25.52
C THR A 457 -24.59 2.92 25.04
N ARG A 458 -25.26 2.28 24.08
CA ARG A 458 -24.79 1.05 23.40
C ARG A 458 -23.53 1.26 22.55
N TYR A 459 -23.23 2.51 22.16
CA TYR A 459 -22.11 2.84 21.29
C TYR A 459 -21.07 3.71 22.01
N PRO A 460 -20.36 3.18 23.02
CA PRO A 460 -19.34 3.96 23.72
C PRO A 460 -18.10 4.20 22.83
N PRO A 461 -17.41 5.34 22.99
CA PRO A 461 -16.11 5.56 22.37
C PRO A 461 -15.08 4.54 22.90
N ARG A 462 -14.01 4.31 22.12
CA ARG A 462 -12.93 3.37 22.51
C ARG A 462 -12.03 3.92 23.61
N VAL A 463 -12.00 5.23 23.76
CA VAL A 463 -11.25 5.98 24.76
C VAL A 463 -12.21 6.52 25.82
N PRO A 464 -11.73 6.92 27.02
CA PRO A 464 -12.58 7.53 28.03
C PRO A 464 -13.40 8.69 27.45
N LEU A 465 -14.68 8.76 27.84
CA LEU A 465 -15.65 9.73 27.29
C LEU A 465 -15.13 11.18 27.32
N SER A 466 -14.51 11.58 28.42
CA SER A 466 -13.92 12.93 28.57
C SER A 466 -12.83 13.23 27.54
N LEU A 467 -11.98 12.25 27.23
CA LEU A 467 -10.92 12.39 26.24
C LEU A 467 -11.49 12.40 24.82
N TYR A 468 -12.51 11.59 24.55
CA TYR A 468 -13.21 11.60 23.27
C TYR A 468 -13.87 12.96 22.99
N LEU A 469 -14.60 13.50 23.96
CA LEU A 469 -15.25 14.81 23.81
C LEU A 469 -14.23 15.95 23.69
N GLN A 470 -13.08 15.84 24.35
CA GLN A 470 -11.98 16.79 24.15
C GLN A 470 -11.44 16.74 22.71
N GLN A 471 -11.30 15.54 22.12
CA GLN A 471 -10.90 15.40 20.71
C GLN A 471 -11.92 16.03 19.77
N VAL A 472 -13.22 15.78 20.01
CA VAL A 472 -14.32 16.37 19.24
C VAL A 472 -14.25 17.90 19.28
N GLU A 473 -14.06 18.49 20.47
CA GLU A 473 -14.00 19.95 20.61
C GLU A 473 -12.80 20.55 19.88
N VAL A 474 -11.62 19.93 20.00
CA VAL A 474 -10.43 20.37 19.26
C VAL A 474 -10.66 20.27 17.75
N ALA A 475 -11.31 19.20 17.28
CA ALA A 475 -11.61 19.02 15.87
C ALA A 475 -12.62 20.05 15.34
N ARG A 476 -13.66 20.39 16.12
CA ARG A 476 -14.57 21.50 15.78
C ARG A 476 -13.83 22.81 15.64
N VAL A 477 -12.94 23.14 16.58
CA VAL A 477 -12.11 24.36 16.49
C VAL A 477 -11.30 24.38 15.18
N VAL A 478 -10.73 23.24 14.76
CA VAL A 478 -10.01 23.16 13.48
C VAL A 478 -10.95 23.47 12.30
N PHE A 479 -12.09 22.79 12.20
CA PHE A 479 -13.00 22.97 11.06
C PHE A 479 -13.75 24.31 11.04
N HIS A 480 -13.88 24.99 12.19
CA HIS A 480 -14.48 26.33 12.28
C HIS A 480 -13.47 27.47 12.14
N THR A 481 -12.17 27.20 12.30
CA THR A 481 -11.12 28.24 12.27
C THR A 481 -10.34 28.15 10.97
N LEU A 482 -10.73 28.94 9.99
CA LEU A 482 -9.96 29.09 8.75
C LEU A 482 -8.77 30.04 8.97
N PRO A 483 -7.60 29.77 8.35
CA PRO A 483 -6.47 30.69 8.39
C PRO A 483 -6.80 32.00 7.65
N PRO A 484 -6.12 33.11 7.99
CA PRO A 484 -6.24 34.35 7.23
C PRO A 484 -5.79 34.13 5.78
N VAL A 485 -6.49 34.77 4.85
CA VAL A 485 -6.15 34.69 3.43
C VAL A 485 -4.87 35.48 3.12
N PRO A 486 -4.03 35.03 2.17
CA PRO A 486 -2.83 35.76 1.77
C PRO A 486 -3.19 37.06 1.03
N ASP A 487 -2.25 38.01 1.03
CA ASP A 487 -2.36 39.24 0.23
C ASP A 487 -2.46 38.91 -1.27
N GLU A 488 -3.32 39.63 -2.00
CA GLU A 488 -3.53 39.39 -3.43
C GLU A 488 -2.25 39.51 -4.27
N SER A 489 -1.30 40.36 -3.85
CA SER A 489 0.00 40.49 -4.51
C SER A 489 0.83 39.22 -4.44
N ALA A 490 0.67 38.40 -3.39
CA ALA A 490 1.36 37.13 -3.26
C ALA A 490 0.75 36.03 -4.16
N LEU A 491 -0.48 36.24 -4.63
CA LEU A 491 -1.23 35.30 -5.46
C LEU A 491 -1.10 35.58 -6.96
N GLN A 492 -0.29 36.58 -7.35
CA GLN A 492 -0.09 36.93 -8.75
C GLN A 492 0.81 35.91 -9.44
N GLU A 493 0.27 35.27 -10.46
CA GLU A 493 1.06 34.47 -11.39
C GLU A 493 2.02 35.37 -12.17
N LYS A 494 3.19 34.80 -12.45
CA LYS A 494 4.24 35.43 -13.26
C LYS A 494 4.29 34.76 -14.62
N GLU A 495 4.92 35.45 -15.56
CA GLU A 495 5.27 34.81 -16.81
C GLU A 495 6.22 33.62 -16.53
N PRO A 496 6.04 32.49 -17.23
CA PRO A 496 6.88 31.31 -17.08
C PRO A 496 8.30 31.59 -17.54
N ASP A 497 9.28 31.09 -16.81
CA ASP A 497 10.68 31.13 -17.22
C ASP A 497 11.01 29.86 -18.01
N ASP A 498 10.79 29.89 -19.32
CA ASP A 498 11.04 28.76 -20.21
C ASP A 498 12.50 28.28 -20.16
N THR A 499 13.46 29.16 -19.87
CA THR A 499 14.87 28.79 -19.74
C THR A 499 15.08 28.00 -18.46
N ALA A 500 14.60 28.51 -17.32
CA ALA A 500 14.68 27.81 -16.05
C ALA A 500 13.93 26.46 -16.08
N ILE A 501 12.76 26.41 -16.71
CA ILE A 501 12.00 25.15 -16.90
C ILE A 501 12.86 24.12 -17.64
N GLN A 502 13.50 24.51 -18.75
CA GLN A 502 14.38 23.62 -19.52
C GLN A 502 15.60 23.17 -18.71
N GLU A 503 16.23 24.08 -17.97
CA GLU A 503 17.38 23.78 -17.11
C GLU A 503 17.01 22.76 -16.02
N ILE A 504 15.89 22.97 -15.31
CA ILE A 504 15.37 22.06 -14.27
C ILE A 504 15.10 20.67 -14.86
N LEU A 505 14.40 20.61 -16.01
CA LEU A 505 14.07 19.34 -16.67
C LEU A 505 15.33 18.63 -17.17
N GLN A 506 16.36 19.37 -17.60
CA GLN A 506 17.63 18.82 -18.02
C GLN A 506 18.45 18.30 -16.83
N GLU A 507 18.55 19.08 -15.75
CA GLU A 507 19.25 18.72 -14.51
C GLU A 507 18.72 17.40 -13.95
N TYR A 508 17.40 17.25 -13.92
CA TYR A 508 16.75 16.02 -13.46
C TYR A 508 16.67 14.91 -14.51
N GLY A 509 17.20 15.10 -15.72
CA GLY A 509 17.23 14.07 -16.77
C GLY A 509 15.87 13.75 -17.41
N LEU A 510 14.88 14.63 -17.26
CA LEU A 510 13.48 14.43 -17.67
C LEU A 510 13.20 14.73 -19.15
N TRP A 511 14.12 15.36 -19.87
CA TRP A 511 13.92 15.74 -21.28
C TRP A 511 13.53 14.56 -22.20
N LYS A 512 14.08 13.37 -21.93
CA LYS A 512 13.76 12.15 -22.71
C LYS A 512 12.30 11.71 -22.52
N GLU A 513 11.76 11.90 -21.32
CA GLU A 513 10.38 11.55 -20.95
C GLU A 513 9.34 12.54 -21.49
N LEU A 514 9.77 13.71 -21.98
CA LEU A 514 8.93 14.70 -22.66
C LEU A 514 8.82 14.45 -24.16
N SER A 515 9.86 13.87 -24.78
CA SER A 515 9.91 13.58 -26.21
C SER A 515 9.14 12.34 -26.63
N HIS A 516 8.85 11.46 -25.67
CA HIS A 516 7.85 10.43 -25.84
C HIS A 516 6.52 11.00 -25.35
N ASP A 517 5.55 11.11 -26.25
CA ASP A 517 4.12 11.13 -25.91
C ASP A 517 3.77 9.79 -25.25
N PHE A 518 4.37 9.52 -24.10
CA PHE A 518 4.12 8.33 -23.33
C PHE A 518 2.79 8.56 -22.62
N GLU A 519 1.71 8.30 -23.36
CA GLU A 519 0.37 7.97 -22.86
C GLU A 519 0.45 6.65 -22.09
N GLY A 520 1.24 6.63 -21.01
CA GLY A 520 1.37 5.46 -20.15
C GLY A 520 0.05 5.15 -19.48
N ASP A 521 -0.78 4.34 -20.15
CA ASP A 521 -1.88 3.58 -19.60
C ASP A 521 -1.29 2.57 -18.61
N PHE A 522 -1.48 2.84 -17.31
CA PHE A 522 -1.02 1.96 -16.23
C PHE A 522 -2.21 1.40 -15.45
N THR A 523 -3.22 0.92 -16.19
CA THR A 523 -4.40 0.19 -15.71
C THR A 523 -4.11 -0.92 -14.69
N HIS A 524 -2.89 -1.45 -14.61
CA HIS A 524 -2.57 -2.59 -13.73
C HIS A 524 -1.77 -2.30 -12.45
N ALA A 525 -1.33 -1.06 -12.20
CA ALA A 525 -0.61 -0.73 -10.94
C ALA A 525 -1.52 -0.20 -9.82
N LEU A 526 -2.81 0.03 -10.11
CA LEU A 526 -3.79 0.60 -9.19
C LEU A 526 -4.72 -0.42 -8.52
N ALA A 527 -4.49 -1.73 -8.68
CA ALA A 527 -5.13 -2.75 -7.84
C ALA A 527 -4.69 -2.67 -6.36
N GLY A 528 -3.68 -1.86 -6.06
CA GLY A 528 -3.43 -1.38 -4.71
C GLY A 528 -4.44 -0.31 -4.34
N ASN A 529 -5.59 -0.73 -3.82
CA ASN A 529 -6.57 0.07 -3.08
C ASN A 529 -5.90 0.80 -1.89
N HIS A 530 -5.07 1.82 -2.15
CA HIS A 530 -4.41 2.52 -1.06
C HIS A 530 -5.32 3.52 -0.35
N PHE A 531 -6.42 3.94 -1.01
CA PHE A 531 -7.32 4.96 -0.48
C PHE A 531 -8.81 4.60 -0.51
N ASP A 532 -9.22 3.43 -1.05
CA ASP A 532 -10.63 3.00 -1.17
C ASP A 532 -11.63 4.10 -1.61
N ASP A 533 -11.16 5.10 -2.35
CA ASP A 533 -11.94 6.28 -2.75
C ASP A 533 -12.01 6.41 -4.28
N ASN A 534 -11.89 5.32 -5.04
CA ASN A 534 -12.02 5.38 -6.50
C ASN A 534 -13.50 5.55 -6.86
N PRO A 535 -13.93 6.73 -7.36
CA PRO A 535 -15.34 6.94 -7.65
C PRO A 535 -15.84 6.16 -8.88
N ALA A 536 -14.94 5.51 -9.63
CA ALA A 536 -15.24 4.76 -10.84
C ALA A 536 -15.43 3.24 -10.61
N VAL A 537 -15.22 2.74 -9.39
CA VAL A 537 -15.42 1.31 -9.07
C VAL A 537 -16.74 1.18 -8.32
N ALA A 538 -17.76 0.70 -9.05
CA ALA A 538 -19.09 0.38 -8.54
C ALA A 538 -19.10 -0.91 -7.72
#